data_AF-A0A7Y1VZ20-F1
#
_entry.id   AF-A0A7Y1VZ20-F1
#
_cell.length_a   1.000
_cell.length_b   1.000
_cell.length_c   1.000
_cell.angle_alpha   90.00
_cell.angle_beta   90.00
_cell.angle_gamma   90.00
#
_symmetry.space_group_name_H-M   'P 1'
#
loop_
_entity.id
_entity.type
_entity.pdbx_description
1 polymer ?
#
loop_
_entity_poly.entity_id
_entity_poly.type
_entity_poly.pdbx_seq_one_letter_code
_entity_poly.pdbx_strand_id
1 'polypeptide(L)'
;HHHGLLFCWKIRTGLGNNTSPLRIKEYSDWFFRTHLKPHFQIEEGQLFPVLGRQHHMVKQAISEHRRLEGLFRSKTELEKNMKLIAEELDHHIRFEERVLFNELQKVATADQWQLLESIHEEVSDAPPWDDEFWG
;
A
#
# COMPACT_ATOMS: atom_id res chain seq x y z
N HIS A 1 -2.47 -6.87 0.73
CA HIS A 1 -3.54 -5.88 0.46
C HIS A 1 -4.51 -5.61 1.62
N HIS A 2 -5.07 -6.62 2.28
CA HIS A 2 -6.01 -6.42 3.41
C HIS A 2 -5.48 -5.47 4.50
N HIS A 3 -4.21 -5.63 4.89
CA HIS A 3 -3.55 -4.73 5.84
C HIS A 3 -3.46 -3.28 5.36
N GLY A 4 -3.32 -3.05 4.06
CA GLY A 4 -3.31 -1.72 3.45
C GLY A 4 -4.67 -1.02 3.53
N LEU A 5 -5.78 -1.76 3.31
CA LEU A 5 -7.13 -1.21 3.50
C LEU A 5 -7.43 -0.94 4.97
N LEU A 6 -7.02 -1.83 5.88
CA LEU A 6 -7.14 -1.60 7.33
C LEU A 6 -6.32 -0.38 7.77
N PHE A 7 -5.11 -0.22 7.24
CA PHE A 7 -4.29 0.98 7.44
C PHE A 7 -5.04 2.24 6.98
N CYS A 8 -5.61 2.26 5.78
CA CYS A 8 -6.41 3.39 5.29
C CYS A 8 -7.58 3.72 6.23
N TRP A 9 -8.27 2.70 6.75
CA TRP A 9 -9.31 2.87 7.75
C TRP A 9 -8.77 3.49 9.04
N LYS A 10 -7.65 2.97 9.60
CA LYS A 10 -7.02 3.51 10.82
C LYS A 10 -6.67 4.98 10.67
N ILE A 11 -6.11 5.40 9.54
CA ILE A 11 -5.81 6.81 9.25
C ILE A 11 -7.07 7.67 9.27
N ARG A 12 -8.13 7.24 8.57
CA ARG A 12 -9.40 7.97 8.53
C ARG A 12 -10.03 8.09 9.93
N THR A 13 -9.99 7.02 10.72
CA THR A 13 -10.47 7.02 12.12
C THR A 13 -9.67 7.98 12.98
N GLY A 14 -8.34 7.94 12.91
CA GLY A 14 -7.48 8.84 13.68
C GLY A 14 -7.73 10.31 13.38
N LEU A 15 -7.90 10.65 12.09
CA LEU A 15 -8.26 12.01 11.67
C LEU A 15 -9.65 12.41 12.20
N GLY A 16 -10.63 11.50 12.14
CA GLY A 16 -11.99 11.73 12.68
C GLY A 16 -12.00 11.94 14.20
N ASN A 17 -11.09 11.28 14.91
CA ASN A 17 -10.89 11.44 16.36
C ASN A 17 -10.11 12.71 16.75
N ASN A 18 -9.76 13.58 15.79
CA ASN A 18 -8.86 14.73 16.00
C ASN A 18 -7.50 14.33 16.62
N THR A 19 -7.01 13.14 16.29
CA THR A 19 -5.67 12.70 16.71
C THR A 19 -4.62 13.63 16.12
N SER A 20 -3.60 13.97 16.90
CA SER A 20 -2.46 14.78 16.43
C SER A 20 -1.91 14.26 15.10
N PRO A 21 -1.80 15.09 14.04
CA PRO A 21 -1.28 14.67 12.74
C PRO A 21 0.12 14.04 12.82
N LEU A 22 0.94 14.45 13.80
CA LEU A 22 2.26 13.87 14.03
C LEU A 22 2.16 12.41 14.49
N ARG A 23 1.23 12.09 15.37
CA ARG A 23 1.03 10.74 15.93
C ARG A 23 0.57 9.77 14.83
N ILE A 24 -0.35 10.23 13.97
CA ILE A 24 -0.78 9.50 12.76
C ILE A 24 0.41 9.31 11.79
N LYS A 25 1.25 10.34 11.63
CA LYS A 25 2.44 10.28 10.76
C LYS A 25 3.45 9.24 11.23
N GLU A 26 3.71 9.14 12.53
CA GLU A 26 4.65 8.16 13.09
C GLU A 26 4.19 6.73 12.82
N TYR A 27 2.90 6.44 13.03
CA TYR A 27 2.30 5.17 12.65
C TYR A 27 2.38 4.91 11.14
N SER A 28 2.09 5.93 10.33
CA SER A 28 2.15 5.84 8.87
C SER A 28 3.55 5.52 8.37
N ASP A 29 4.58 6.13 8.96
CA ASP A 29 5.97 5.88 8.63
C ASP A 29 6.45 4.50 9.05
N TRP A 30 5.98 4.04 10.21
CA TRP A 30 6.20 2.66 10.62
C TRP A 30 5.58 1.70 9.61
N PHE A 31 4.27 1.82 9.32
CA PHE A 31 3.55 0.94 8.41
C PHE A 31 4.17 0.94 7.00
N PHE A 32 4.52 2.12 6.50
CA PHE A 32 5.17 2.26 5.21
C PHE A 32 6.50 1.50 5.15
N ARG A 33 7.35 1.63 6.18
CA ARG A 33 8.66 0.98 6.21
C ARG A 33 8.57 -0.53 6.38
N THR A 34 7.63 -1.02 7.18
CA THR A 34 7.58 -2.42 7.61
C THR A 34 6.65 -3.29 6.78
N HIS A 35 5.70 -2.69 6.06
CA HIS A 35 4.70 -3.42 5.26
C HIS A 35 4.67 -2.92 3.83
N LEU A 36 4.32 -1.65 3.61
CA LEU A 36 3.95 -1.18 2.28
C LEU A 36 5.15 -1.08 1.31
N LYS A 37 6.31 -0.65 1.80
CA LYS A 37 7.50 -0.53 0.95
C LYS A 37 8.06 -1.91 0.53
N PRO A 38 8.21 -2.90 1.44
CA PRO A 38 8.51 -4.28 1.03
C PRO A 38 7.51 -4.84 0.02
N HIS A 39 6.21 -4.65 0.27
CA HIS A 39 5.13 -5.07 -0.62
C HIS A 39 5.32 -4.52 -2.05
N PHE A 40 5.51 -3.20 -2.21
CA PHE A 40 5.79 -2.58 -3.52
C PHE A 40 7.04 -3.15 -4.21
N GLN A 41 8.09 -3.47 -3.44
CA GLN A 41 9.32 -4.02 -4.01
C GLN A 41 9.12 -5.42 -4.57
N ILE A 42 8.30 -6.24 -3.93
CA ILE A 42 7.97 -7.58 -4.40
C ILE A 42 7.13 -7.47 -5.68
N GLU A 43 6.11 -6.61 -5.70
CA GLU A 43 5.27 -6.38 -6.88
C GLU A 43 6.09 -5.91 -8.08
N GLU A 44 6.89 -4.86 -7.92
CA GLU A 44 7.71 -4.30 -8.99
C GLU A 44 8.79 -5.27 -9.49
N GLY A 45 9.35 -6.08 -8.58
CA GLY A 45 10.44 -7.00 -8.84
C GLY A 45 10.02 -8.32 -9.46
N GLN A 46 8.86 -8.85 -9.05
CA GLN A 46 8.46 -10.22 -9.32
C GLN A 46 7.11 -10.33 -10.04
N LEU A 47 6.08 -9.58 -9.62
CA LEU A 47 4.75 -9.70 -10.20
C LEU A 47 4.58 -8.88 -11.48
N PHE A 48 4.79 -7.57 -11.43
CA PHE A 48 4.58 -6.69 -12.59
C PHE A 48 5.38 -7.09 -13.85
N PRO A 49 6.61 -7.65 -13.75
CA PRO A 49 7.30 -8.16 -14.92
C PRO A 49 6.55 -9.26 -15.69
N VAL A 50 5.62 -10.00 -15.06
CA VAL A 50 4.82 -11.05 -15.69
C VAL A 50 3.95 -10.49 -16.83
N LEU A 51 3.34 -9.31 -16.64
CA LEU A 51 2.60 -8.61 -17.70
C LEU A 51 3.50 -7.86 -18.69
N GLY A 52 4.80 -7.76 -18.38
CA GLY A 52 5.79 -7.00 -19.14
C GLY A 52 5.91 -5.56 -18.67
N ARG A 53 7.15 -5.10 -18.49
CA ARG A 53 7.48 -3.77 -17.95
C ARG A 53 6.94 -2.58 -18.75
N GLN A 54 6.56 -2.80 -20.01
CA GLN A 54 5.99 -1.76 -20.86
C GLN A 54 4.46 -1.71 -20.84
N HIS A 55 3.80 -2.68 -20.19
CA HIS A 55 2.35 -2.73 -20.07
C HIS A 55 1.82 -1.47 -19.38
N HIS A 56 0.73 -0.92 -19.91
CA HIS A 56 0.21 0.37 -19.43
C HIS A 56 -0.23 0.31 -17.96
N MET A 57 -0.84 -0.79 -17.52
CA MET A 57 -1.24 -0.97 -16.11
C MET A 57 -0.04 -1.10 -15.17
N VAL A 58 1.06 -1.71 -15.63
CA VAL A 58 2.31 -1.79 -14.86
C VAL A 58 2.93 -0.40 -14.69
N LYS A 59 2.93 0.41 -15.75
CA LYS A 59 3.39 1.81 -15.67
C LYS A 59 2.53 2.63 -14.72
N GLN A 60 1.21 2.40 -14.73
CA GLN A 60 0.29 3.04 -13.80
C GLN A 60 0.62 2.66 -12.35
N ALA A 61 0.69 1.38 -12.02
CA ALA A 61 1.00 0.91 -10.66
C ALA A 61 2.32 1.49 -10.13
N ILE A 62 3.39 1.43 -10.93
CA ILE A 62 4.70 2.02 -10.57
C ILE A 62 4.61 3.54 -10.36
N SER A 63 3.80 4.24 -11.16
CA SER A 63 3.59 5.67 -10.99
C SER A 63 2.83 5.99 -9.70
N GLU A 64 1.83 5.19 -9.35
CA GLU A 64 1.06 5.28 -8.10
C GLU A 64 1.95 5.00 -6.89
N HIS A 65 2.80 3.96 -6.94
CA HIS A 65 3.80 3.67 -5.90
C HIS A 65 4.70 4.87 -5.65
N ARG A 66 5.31 5.43 -6.69
CA ARG A 66 6.20 6.61 -6.57
C ARG A 66 5.50 7.81 -5.96
N ARG A 67 4.22 8.01 -6.30
CA ARG A 67 3.42 9.10 -5.75
C ARG A 67 3.15 8.89 -4.26
N LEU A 68 2.74 7.68 -3.86
CA LEU A 68 2.56 7.29 -2.46
C LEU A 68 3.86 7.47 -1.67
N GLU A 69 5.00 7.00 -2.19
CA GLU A 69 6.31 7.22 -1.55
C GLU A 69 6.63 8.70 -1.30
N GLY A 70 6.28 9.56 -2.26
CA GLY A 70 6.44 11.00 -2.13
C GLY A 70 5.61 11.56 -0.97
N LEU A 71 4.37 11.11 -0.83
CA LEU A 71 3.49 11.52 0.27
C LEU A 71 4.02 11.07 1.64
N PHE A 72 4.47 9.82 1.75
CA PHE A 72 5.06 9.30 3.00
C PHE A 72 6.34 10.05 3.40
N ARG A 73 7.17 10.44 2.43
CA ARG A 73 8.41 11.20 2.69
C ARG A 73 8.17 12.66 3.08
N SER A 74 7.00 13.21 2.76
CA SER A 74 6.67 14.60 3.08
C SER A 74 6.64 14.85 4.59
N LYS A 75 7.20 15.99 5.00
CA LYS A 75 7.28 16.43 6.40
C LYS A 75 6.40 17.65 6.71
N THR A 76 5.68 18.14 5.71
CA THR A 76 4.81 19.34 5.80
C THR A 76 3.38 18.95 5.43
N GLU A 77 2.39 19.75 5.80
CA GLU A 77 0.97 19.47 5.45
C GLU A 77 0.50 18.07 5.91
N LEU A 78 0.92 17.64 7.11
CA LEU A 78 0.76 16.24 7.56
C LEU A 78 -0.68 15.76 7.46
N GLU A 79 -1.65 16.50 8.01
CA GLU A 79 -3.06 16.11 7.97
C GLU A 79 -3.58 15.92 6.54
N LYS A 80 -3.25 16.86 5.65
CA LYS A 80 -3.60 16.79 4.23
C LYS A 80 -2.95 15.57 3.56
N ASN A 81 -1.68 15.31 3.82
CA ASN A 81 -0.99 14.14 3.25
C ASN A 81 -1.58 12.84 3.79
N MET A 82 -1.99 12.76 5.05
CA MET A 82 -2.61 11.55 5.61
C MET A 82 -3.95 11.24 4.92
N LYS A 83 -4.76 12.27 4.62
CA LYS A 83 -5.99 12.12 3.82
C LYS A 83 -5.66 11.57 2.42
N LEU A 84 -4.70 12.20 1.74
CA LEU A 84 -4.27 11.78 0.40
C LEU A 84 -3.72 10.36 0.37
N ILE A 85 -2.87 9.98 1.34
CA ILE A 85 -2.32 8.62 1.46
C ILE A 85 -3.46 7.61 1.58
N ALA A 86 -4.42 7.85 2.49
CA ALA A 86 -5.52 6.93 2.70
C ALA A 86 -6.44 6.83 1.47
N GLU A 87 -6.65 7.90 0.72
CA GLU A 87 -7.44 7.88 -0.52
C GLU A 87 -6.70 7.15 -1.66
N GLU A 88 -5.44 7.51 -1.88
CA GLU A 88 -4.65 7.00 -3.00
C GLU A 88 -4.29 5.53 -2.84
N LEU A 89 -3.95 5.11 -1.62
CA LEU A 89 -3.64 3.71 -1.36
C LEU A 89 -4.90 2.84 -1.49
N ASP A 90 -6.06 3.30 -1.03
CA ASP A 90 -7.33 2.57 -1.18
C ASP A 90 -7.69 2.41 -2.67
N HIS A 91 -7.56 3.48 -3.47
CA HIS A 91 -7.77 3.41 -4.92
C HIS A 91 -6.79 2.49 -5.62
N HIS A 92 -5.50 2.59 -5.26
CA HIS A 92 -4.45 1.75 -5.81
C HIS A 92 -4.72 0.26 -5.54
N ILE A 93 -4.99 -0.12 -4.28
CA ILE A 93 -5.32 -1.51 -3.91
C ILE A 93 -6.54 -2.01 -4.70
N ARG A 94 -7.59 -1.19 -4.84
CA ARG A 94 -8.77 -1.59 -5.62
C ARG A 94 -8.47 -1.75 -7.11
N PHE A 95 -7.64 -0.90 -7.68
CA PHE A 95 -7.19 -1.01 -9.06
C PHE A 95 -6.44 -2.33 -9.26
N GLU A 96 -5.55 -2.66 -8.33
CA GLU A 96 -4.78 -3.89 -8.39
C GLU A 96 -5.67 -5.12 -8.31
N GLU A 97 -6.49 -5.22 -7.27
CA GLU A 97 -7.38 -6.36 -7.04
C GLU A 97 -8.43 -6.56 -8.13
N ARG A 98 -9.01 -5.47 -8.66
CA ARG A 98 -10.15 -5.55 -9.58
C ARG A 98 -9.76 -5.52 -11.05
N VAL A 99 -8.55 -5.06 -11.36
CA VAL A 99 -8.12 -4.83 -12.74
C VAL A 99 -6.77 -5.50 -12.99
N LEU A 100 -5.70 -5.04 -12.36
CA LEU A 100 -4.34 -5.48 -12.69
C LEU A 100 -4.15 -6.99 -12.47
N PHE A 101 -4.58 -7.51 -11.33
CA PHE A 101 -4.39 -8.93 -10.99
C PHE A 101 -5.28 -9.85 -11.80
N ASN A 102 -6.47 -9.40 -12.20
CA ASN A 102 -7.31 -10.14 -13.15
C ASN A 102 -6.63 -10.28 -14.51
N GLU A 103 -5.90 -9.26 -14.98
CA GLU A 103 -5.09 -9.37 -16.19
C GLU A 103 -3.86 -10.25 -15.98
N LEU A 104 -3.21 -10.15 -14.82
CA LEU A 104 -2.04 -10.95 -14.48
C LEU A 104 -2.38 -12.45 -14.42
N GLN A 105 -3.54 -12.81 -13.87
CA GLN A 105 -4.01 -14.20 -13.77
C GLN A 105 -4.13 -14.89 -15.14
N LYS A 106 -4.43 -14.15 -16.21
CA LYS A 106 -4.58 -14.70 -17.56
C LYS A 106 -3.26 -15.21 -18.15
N VAL A 107 -2.13 -14.71 -17.65
CA VAL A 107 -0.80 -14.97 -18.19
C VAL A 107 0.17 -15.58 -17.19
N ALA A 108 -0.15 -15.55 -15.89
CA ALA A 108 0.70 -16.06 -14.83
C ALA A 108 0.79 -17.59 -14.83
N THR A 109 1.97 -18.10 -14.48
CA THR A 109 2.16 -19.51 -14.13
C THR A 109 1.58 -19.81 -12.74
N ALA A 110 1.42 -21.09 -12.40
CA ALA A 110 0.96 -21.51 -11.08
C ALA A 110 1.84 -20.93 -9.95
N ASP A 111 3.17 -20.98 -10.11
CA ASP A 111 4.12 -20.44 -9.13
C ASP A 111 3.98 -18.91 -8.97
N GLN A 112 3.78 -18.19 -10.07
CA GLN A 112 3.57 -16.74 -10.05
C GLN A 112 2.23 -16.37 -9.41
N TRP A 113 1.21 -17.20 -9.63
CA TRP A 113 -0.10 -17.03 -9.01
C TRP A 113 -0.03 -17.27 -7.50
N GLN A 114 0.66 -18.32 -7.06
CA GLN A 114 0.86 -18.61 -5.64
C GLN A 114 1.66 -17.49 -4.94
N LEU A 115 2.64 -16.91 -5.62
CA LEU A 115 3.35 -15.74 -5.12
C LEU A 115 2.39 -14.55 -4.90
N LEU A 116 1.50 -14.27 -5.85
CA LEU A 116 0.50 -13.21 -5.72
C LEU A 116 -0.42 -13.43 -4.51
N GLU A 117 -0.89 -14.66 -4.29
CA GLU A 117 -1.69 -15.01 -3.12
C GLU A 117 -0.93 -14.77 -1.81
N SER A 118 0.35 -15.15 -1.76
CA SER A 118 1.18 -14.96 -0.55
C SER A 118 1.39 -13.48 -0.20
N ILE A 119 1.52 -12.61 -1.20
CA ILE A 119 1.66 -11.15 -1.02
C ILE A 119 0.35 -10.54 -0.48
N HIS A 120 -0.80 -11.12 -0.84
CA HIS A 120 -2.08 -10.66 -0.31
C HIS A 120 -2.27 -10.98 1.17
N GLU A 121 -1.70 -12.11 1.60
CA GLU A 121 -1.75 -12.64 2.97
C GLU A 121 -0.57 -12.20 3.85
N GLU A 122 0.40 -11.48 3.30
CA GLU A 122 1.66 -11.19 3.98
C GLU A 122 1.46 -10.54 5.36
N VAL A 123 1.98 -11.24 6.37
CA VAL A 123 2.07 -10.79 7.75
C VAL A 123 3.49 -10.27 7.96
N SER A 124 3.63 -9.00 8.35
CA SER A 124 4.94 -8.47 8.68
C SER A 124 5.45 -9.07 9.99
N ASP A 125 6.72 -9.44 10.02
CA ASP A 125 7.43 -9.82 11.25
C ASP A 125 7.76 -8.61 12.15
N ALA A 126 7.34 -7.40 11.75
CA ALA A 126 7.57 -6.20 12.54
C ALA A 126 6.82 -6.27 13.89
N PRO A 127 7.42 -5.73 14.97
CA PRO A 127 6.73 -5.64 16.25
C PRO A 127 5.44 -4.81 16.09
N PRO A 128 4.38 -5.14 16.84
CA PRO A 128 3.13 -4.41 16.76
C PRO A 128 3.33 -2.93 17.09
N TRP A 129 2.46 -2.09 16.54
CA TRP A 129 2.44 -0.68 16.88
C TRP A 129 1.68 -0.47 18.19
N ASP A 130 2.37 0.00 19.22
CA ASP A 130 1.82 0.10 20.58
C ASP A 130 1.00 1.38 20.83
N ASP A 131 1.16 2.40 19.98
CA ASP A 131 0.53 3.71 20.16
C ASP A 131 -0.79 3.81 19.38
N GLU A 132 -1.78 3.00 19.78
CA GLU A 132 -3.08 2.97 19.11
C GLU A 132 -3.84 4.30 19.25
N PHE A 133 -4.45 4.76 18.16
CA PHE A 133 -5.24 6.00 18.10
C PHE A 133 -6.59 5.83 17.40
N TRP A 134 -6.92 4.60 17.01
CA TRP A 134 -8.11 4.22 16.23
C TRP A 134 -9.25 3.67 17.11
N GLY A 135 -9.22 3.93 18.42
CA GLY A 135 -10.21 3.51 19.41
C GLY A 135 -10.68 4.66 20.28
#